data_AF-A0A085BCX1-F1
#
_entry.id   AF-A0A085BCX1-F1
#
_cell.length_a   1.000
_cell.length_b   1.000
_cell.length_c   1.000
_cell.angle_alpha   90.00
_cell.angle_beta   90.00
_cell.angle_gamma   90.00
#
_symmetry.space_group_name_H-M   'P 1'
#
loop_
_entity.id
_entity.type
_entity.pdbx_description
1 polymer ?
#
loop_
_entity_poly.entity_id
_entity_poly.type
_entity_poly.pdbx_seq_one_letter_code
_entity_poly.pdbx_strand_id
1 'polypeptide(L)'
;MITYNGSLAIELSTVKSIFIEYLQQGGNLVFELNNLIIPFTDPDTDETTLHSFPNEPVKYYFDSSDSLHAYFEEWVGMWKDSQK
;
A
#
# COMPACT_ATOMS: atom_id res chain seq x y z
N MET A 1 -6.92 10.37 1.56
CA MET A 1 -8.22 10.19 2.23
C MET A 1 -8.30 8.76 2.77
N ILE A 2 -8.56 8.59 4.07
CA ILE A 2 -8.83 7.27 4.67
C ILE A 2 -10.29 6.88 4.37
N THR A 3 -10.49 5.84 3.58
CA THR A 3 -11.80 5.22 3.38
C THR A 3 -12.01 4.17 4.46
N TYR A 4 -13.08 4.32 5.23
CA TYR A 4 -13.44 3.40 6.31
C TYR A 4 -14.67 2.58 5.93
N ASN A 5 -14.59 1.26 6.05
CA ASN A 5 -15.72 0.35 5.89
C ASN A 5 -15.73 -0.68 7.03
N GLY A 6 -16.29 -0.28 8.19
CA GLY A 6 -16.45 -1.14 9.35
C GLY A 6 -15.12 -1.58 9.96
N SER A 7 -14.60 -2.75 9.59
CA SER A 7 -13.34 -3.26 10.13
C SER A 7 -12.11 -2.89 9.30
N LEU A 8 -12.28 -2.12 8.23
CA LEU A 8 -11.23 -1.85 7.24
C LEU A 8 -11.05 -0.34 7.05
N ALA A 9 -9.84 0.15 7.31
CA ALA A 9 -9.42 1.50 6.99
C ALA A 9 -8.33 1.43 5.91
N ILE A 10 -8.53 2.11 4.79
CA ILE A 10 -7.58 2.12 3.66
C ILE A 10 -7.26 3.57 3.30
N GLU A 11 -5.98 3.91 3.29
CA GLU A 11 -5.45 5.18 2.77
C GLU A 11 -4.72 4.89 1.45
N LEU A 12 -5.34 5.19 0.31
CA LEU A 12 -4.69 4.90 -0.99
C LEU A 12 -3.56 5.89 -1.34
N SER A 13 -3.49 7.05 -0.70
CA SER A 13 -2.40 8.01 -0.90
C SER A 13 -1.06 7.56 -0.31
N THR A 14 -1.04 6.52 0.53
CA THR A 14 0.22 5.92 1.00
C THR A 14 0.78 4.91 0.02
N VAL A 15 0.04 4.49 -1.01
CA VAL A 15 0.62 3.62 -2.05
C VAL A 15 1.70 4.40 -2.80
N LYS A 16 2.91 3.86 -2.82
CA LYS A 16 4.07 4.39 -3.53
C LYS A 16 4.16 3.80 -4.94
N SER A 17 3.95 2.50 -5.06
CA SER A 17 3.96 1.80 -6.34
C SER A 17 3.04 0.59 -6.32
N ILE A 18 2.50 0.25 -7.49
CA ILE A 18 1.81 -1.02 -7.76
C ILE A 18 2.55 -1.66 -8.93
N PHE A 19 2.95 -2.91 -8.80
CA PHE A 19 3.60 -3.65 -9.89
C PHE A 19 3.29 -5.14 -9.86
N ILE A 20 3.59 -5.81 -10.98
CA ILE A 20 3.43 -7.25 -11.13
C ILE A 20 4.79 -7.93 -10.97
N GLU A 21 4.87 -8.91 -10.08
CA GLU A 21 6.00 -9.83 -9.93
C GLU A 21 5.60 -11.19 -10.54
N TYR A 22 6.00 -11.44 -11.79
CA TYR A 22 5.68 -12.71 -12.47
C TYR A 22 6.44 -13.88 -11.87
N LEU A 23 5.75 -15.01 -11.74
CA LEU A 23 6.32 -16.31 -11.34
C LEU A 23 6.21 -17.31 -12.50
N GLN A 24 6.71 -18.55 -12.32
CA GLN A 24 6.59 -19.58 -13.35
C GLN A 24 5.14 -19.83 -13.78
N GLN A 25 4.20 -19.71 -12.85
CA GLN A 25 2.76 -19.73 -13.09
C GLN A 25 2.11 -18.62 -12.28
N GLY A 26 1.46 -17.68 -12.99
CA GLY A 26 0.85 -16.50 -12.40
C GLY A 26 1.88 -15.52 -11.85
N GLY A 27 1.66 -15.03 -10.63
CA GLY A 27 2.54 -14.05 -9.99
C GLY A 27 1.91 -13.32 -8.81
N ASN A 28 2.62 -12.33 -8.29
CA ASN A 28 2.13 -11.47 -7.22
C ASN A 28 1.76 -10.09 -7.77
N LEU A 29 0.60 -9.59 -7.36
CA LEU A 29 0.32 -8.16 -7.38
C LEU A 29 0.94 -7.56 -6.12
N VAL A 30 1.87 -6.62 -6.30
CA VAL A 30 2.67 -6.04 -5.22
C VAL A 30 2.30 -4.58 -5.05
N PHE A 31 2.00 -4.19 -3.81
CA PHE A 31 1.77 -2.82 -3.39
C PHE A 31 2.90 -2.38 -2.47
N GLU A 32 3.71 -1.43 -2.90
CA GLU A 32 4.65 -0.73 -2.03
C GLU A 32 3.97 0.47 -1.39
N LEU A 33 4.18 0.64 -0.09
CA LEU A 33 3.64 1.75 0.67
C LEU A 33 4.76 2.71 1.07
N ASN A 34 4.44 3.99 1.16
CA ASN A 34 5.30 4.98 1.81
C ASN A 34 5.50 4.58 3.28
N ASN A 35 6.69 4.83 3.82
CA ASN A 35 6.95 4.65 5.24
C ASN A 35 6.00 5.52 6.07
N LEU A 36 5.56 4.99 7.20
CA LEU A 36 4.75 5.75 8.14
C LEU A 36 5.69 6.61 9.00
N ILE A 37 5.55 7.94 8.89
CA ILE A 37 6.28 8.90 9.71
C ILE A 37 5.33 9.44 10.77
N ILE A 38 5.65 9.24 12.05
CA ILE A 38 4.83 9.68 13.18
C ILE A 38 5.66 10.62 14.06
N PRO A 39 5.18 11.83 14.37
CA PRO A 39 5.79 12.64 15.42
C PRO A 39 5.56 11.95 16.77
N PHE A 40 6.64 11.74 17.51
CA PHE A 40 6.64 11.21 18.86
C PHE A 40 7.21 12.26 19.80
N THR A 41 6.42 12.67 20.78
CA THR A 41 6.87 13.57 21.85
C THR A 41 7.28 12.72 23.04
N ASP A 42 8.54 12.82 23.43
CA ASP A 42 9.08 12.12 24.59
C ASP A 42 8.47 12.73 25.87
N PRO A 43 7.81 11.93 26.73
CA PRO A 43 7.14 12.44 27.92
C PRO A 43 8.10 12.93 29.01
N ASP A 44 9.38 12.51 28.98
CA ASP A 44 10.38 12.86 29.98
C ASP A 44 11.20 14.09 29.58
N THR A 45 11.40 14.34 28.28
CA THR A 45 12.20 15.46 27.77
C THR A 45 11.39 16.56 27.09
N ASP A 46 10.10 16.32 26.80
CA ASP A 46 9.21 17.20 26.01
C ASP A 46 9.73 17.48 24.58
N GLU A 47 10.73 16.71 24.12
CA GLU A 47 11.26 16.82 22.77
C GLU A 47 10.41 16.04 21.78
N THR A 48 10.10 16.66 20.64
CA THR A 48 9.39 15.99 19.55
C THR A 48 10.40 15.47 18.52
N THR A 49 10.35 14.17 18.27
CA THR A 49 11.17 13.47 17.27
C THR A 49 10.28 12.83 16.20
N LEU A 50 10.85 12.52 15.04
CA LEU A 50 10.14 11.79 13.99
C LEU A 50 10.54 10.32 14.03
N HIS A 51 9.57 9.44 14.28
CA HIS A 51 9.73 8.01 14.12
C HIS A 51 9.33 7.60 12.70
N SER A 52 10.18 6.84 12.03
CA SER A 52 9.91 6.28 10.70
C SER A 52 9.77 4.76 10.83
N PHE A 53 8.61 4.24 10.46
CA PHE A 53 8.34 2.82 10.43
C PHE A 53 8.40 2.32 8.98
N PRO A 54 9.32 1.40 8.65
CA PRO A 54 9.37 0.80 7.33
C PRO A 54 8.10 0.00 7.09
N ASN A 55 7.49 0.18 5.92
CA ASN A 55 6.36 -0.64 5.49
C ASN A 55 6.86 -1.74 4.56
N GLU A 56 6.57 -2.98 4.92
CA GLU A 56 6.77 -4.14 4.05
C GLU A 56 5.76 -4.08 2.89
N PRO A 57 6.15 -4.51 1.67
CA PRO A 57 5.22 -4.57 0.54
C PRO A 57 4.11 -5.60 0.81
N VAL A 58 2.87 -5.24 0.45
CA VAL A 58 1.74 -6.16 0.48
C VAL A 58 1.72 -6.93 -0.84
N LYS A 59 1.74 -8.27 -0.76
CA LYS A 59 1.70 -9.15 -1.93
C LYS A 59 0.42 -9.97 -1.95
N TYR A 60 -0.23 -10.04 -3.10
CA TYR A 60 -1.37 -10.92 -3.34
C TYR A 60 -1.09 -11.83 -4.52
N TYR A 61 -1.15 -13.15 -4.29
CA TYR A 61 -0.82 -14.16 -5.28
C TYR A 61 -2.01 -14.45 -6.20
N PHE A 62 -1.72 -14.61 -7.48
CA PHE A 62 -2.63 -15.10 -8.51
C PHE A 62 -2.00 -16.30 -9.22
N ASP A 63 -2.79 -17.33 -9.45
CA ASP A 63 -2.41 -18.56 -10.17
C ASP A 63 -2.47 -18.40 -11.70
N SER A 64 -3.21 -17.40 -12.19
CA SER A 64 -3.35 -17.07 -13.61
C SER A 64 -2.78 -15.69 -13.91
N SER A 65 -1.92 -15.62 -14.94
CA SER A 65 -1.35 -14.35 -15.43
C SER A 65 -2.42 -13.41 -15.99
N ASP A 66 -3.48 -13.97 -16.60
CA ASP A 66 -4.59 -13.16 -17.12
C ASP A 66 -5.37 -12.50 -15.99
N SER A 67 -5.63 -13.24 -14.91
CA SER A 67 -6.29 -12.71 -13.71
C SER A 67 -5.40 -11.67 -13.03
N LEU A 68 -4.11 -11.96 -12.88
CA LEU A 68 -3.12 -11.02 -12.32
C LEU A 68 -3.12 -9.69 -13.07
N HIS A 69 -3.10 -9.74 -14.40
CA HIS A 69 -3.06 -8.54 -15.23
C HIS A 69 -4.38 -7.75 -15.16
N ALA A 70 -5.53 -8.44 -15.20
CA ALA A 70 -6.84 -7.79 -15.07
C ALA A 70 -6.97 -7.04 -13.74
N TYR A 71 -6.57 -7.67 -12.63
CA TYR A 71 -6.60 -7.03 -11.31
C TYR A 71 -5.61 -5.87 -11.19
N PHE A 72 -4.43 -5.97 -11.80
CA PHE A 72 -3.47 -4.87 -11.84
C PHE A 72 -4.08 -3.62 -12.49
N GLU A 73 -4.69 -3.75 -13.67
CA GLU A 73 -5.31 -2.63 -14.38
C GLU A 73 -6.47 -2.01 -13.59
N GLU A 74 -7.30 -2.84 -12.95
CA GLU A 74 -8.38 -2.38 -12.07
C GLU A 74 -7.85 -1.53 -10.90
N TRP A 75 -6.84 -2.03 -10.18
CA TRP A 75 -6.23 -1.32 -9.05
C TRP A 75 -5.56 -0.01 -9.47
N VAL A 76 -4.85 0.00 -10.60
CA VAL A 76 -4.26 1.23 -11.17
C VAL A 76 -5.36 2.24 -11.52
N GLY A 77 -6.50 1.78 -12.06
CA GLY A 77 -7.66 2.62 -12.34
C GLY A 77 -8.23 3.27 -11.08
N MET A 78 -8.54 2.45 -10.06
CA MET A 78 -9.03 2.94 -8.76
C MET A 78 -8.06 3.91 -8.10
N TRP A 79 -6.76 3.63 -8.18
CA TRP A 79 -5.75 4.50 -7.62
C TRP A 79 -5.71 5.86 -8.32
N LYS A 80 -5.76 5.89 -9.66
CA LYS A 80 -5.86 7.15 -10.43
C LYS A 80 -7.10 7.96 -10.07
N ASP A 81 -8.24 7.29 -9.92
CA ASP A 81 -9.48 7.96 -9.56
C ASP A 81 -9.47 8.51 -8.11
N SER A 82 -8.75 7.86 -7.19
CA SER A 82 -8.58 8.34 -5.81
C SER A 82 -7.77 9.62 -5.67
N GLN A 83 -7.02 10.00 -6.71
CA GLN A 83 -6.18 11.22 -6.72
C GLN A 83 -6.90 12.44 -7.32
N LYS A 84 -8.14 12.28 -7.80
CA LYS A 84 -8.98 13.36 -8.32
C LYS A 84 -9.74 14.05 -7.19
#